data_AF-A0A2S9GQK1-F1
#
_entry.id   AF-A0A2S9GQK1-F1
#
_cell.length_a   1.000
_cell.length_b   1.000
_cell.length_c   1.000
_cell.angle_alpha   90.00
_cell.angle_beta   90.00
_cell.angle_gamma   90.00
#
_symmetry.space_group_name_H-M   'P 1'
#
loop_
_entity.id
_entity.type
_entity.pdbx_description
1 polymer ?
#
loop_
_entity_poly.entity_id
_entity_poly.type
_entity_poly.pdbx_seq_one_letter_code
_entity_poly.pdbx_strand_id
1 'polypeptide(L)' 'SQVGATITHRVMAKLFEDRGVALDRTYQLNVGGNMDFLNMLERTRLESKKVSKTQAVTSNLSGSLAGKIED' A
#
# COMPACT_ATOMS: atom_id res chain seq x y z
N SER A 1 3.12 -12.20 6.85
CA SER A 1 4.55 -11.88 6.67
C SER A 1 4.92 -10.81 7.65
N GLN A 2 5.94 -11.02 8.50
CA GLN A 2 6.39 -9.96 9.43
C GLN A 2 7.19 -8.85 8.73
N VAL A 3 7.71 -9.12 7.53
CA VAL A 3 8.39 -8.16 6.65
C VAL A 3 7.74 -8.24 5.27
N GLY A 4 7.39 -7.11 4.66
CA GLY A 4 6.73 -7.10 3.36
C GLY A 4 6.50 -5.69 2.84
N ALA A 5 6.15 -5.59 1.55
CA ALA A 5 6.04 -4.31 0.85
C ALA A 5 5.16 -3.29 1.61
N THR A 6 4.05 -3.70 2.20
CA THR A 6 3.12 -2.79 2.90
C THR A 6 3.73 -2.16 4.14
N ILE A 7 4.40 -2.92 5.00
CA ILE A 7 4.99 -2.34 6.22
C ILE A 7 6.17 -1.43 5.88
N THR A 8 6.99 -1.82 4.90
CA THR A 8 8.10 -1.00 4.41
C THR A 8 7.59 0.31 3.82
N HIS A 9 6.56 0.24 2.96
CA HIS A 9 5.96 1.42 2.35
C HIS A 9 5.41 2.37 3.41
N ARG A 10 4.65 1.85 4.38
CA ARG A 10 4.06 2.66 5.45
C ARG A 10 5.11 3.41 6.28
N VAL A 11 6.21 2.75 6.62
CA VAL A 11 7.32 3.37 7.37
C VAL A 11 8.03 4.44 6.53
N MET A 12 8.30 4.15 5.25
CA MET A 12 8.96 5.10 4.36
C MET A 12 8.10 6.34 4.08
N ALA A 13 6.80 6.14 3.83
CA ALA A 13 5.87 7.24 3.56
C ALA A 13 5.77 8.21 4.74
N LYS A 14 5.68 7.66 5.97
CA LYS A 14 5.65 8.47 7.18
C LYS A 14 6.97 9.20 7.43
N LEU A 15 8.09 8.52 7.22
CA LEU A 15 9.42 9.14 7.35
C LEU A 15 9.59 10.34 6.41
N PHE A 16 9.12 10.24 5.17
CA PHE A 16 9.18 11.37 4.23
C PHE A 16 8.34 12.56 4.70
N GLU A 17 7.11 12.31 5.13
CA GLU A 17 6.24 13.35 5.69
C GLU A 17 6.87 14.03 6.92
N ASP A 18 7.41 13.24 7.86
CA ASP A 18 8.07 13.75 9.07
C ASP A 18 9.35 14.56 8.77
N ARG A 19 9.92 14.38 7.57
CA ARG A 19 11.06 15.18 7.07
C ARG A 19 10.64 16.37 6.21
N GLY A 20 9.34 16.67 6.13
CA GLY A 20 8.80 17.78 5.36
C GLY A 20 8.73 17.52 3.84
N VAL A 21 8.86 16.27 3.41
CA VAL A 21 8.73 15.89 2.00
C VAL A 21 7.26 15.64 1.67
N ALA A 22 6.75 16.35 0.67
CA ALA A 22 5.41 16.13 0.13
C ALA A 22 5.41 14.87 -0.75
N LEU A 23 4.50 13.95 -0.47
CA LEU A 23 4.26 12.75 -1.27
C LEU A 23 3.05 12.98 -2.19
N ASP A 24 3.30 13.18 -3.47
CA ASP A 24 2.24 13.39 -4.46
C ASP A 24 1.62 12.08 -4.94
N ARG A 25 2.45 11.05 -5.11
CA ARG A 25 2.06 9.73 -5.61
C ARG A 25 2.96 8.67 -5.02
N THR A 26 2.39 7.49 -4.80
CA THR A 26 3.14 6.32 -4.38
C THR A 26 2.45 5.05 -4.86
N TYR A 27 3.20 3.99 -5.12
CA TYR A 27 2.67 2.74 -5.65
C TYR A 27 3.30 1.53 -4.97
N GLN A 28 2.53 0.45 -4.87
CA GLN A 28 3.02 -0.84 -4.38
C GLN A 28 2.74 -1.92 -5.41
N LEU A 29 3.77 -2.33 -6.15
CA LEU A 29 3.69 -3.43 -7.09
C LEU A 29 4.09 -4.74 -6.40
N ASN A 30 3.15 -5.68 -6.28
CA ASN A 30 3.43 -7.02 -5.78
C ASN A 30 3.37 -8.00 -6.96
N VAL A 31 4.48 -8.68 -7.23
CA VAL A 31 4.60 -9.74 -8.24
C VAL A 31 4.90 -11.07 -7.57
N GLY A 32 4.65 -12.18 -8.24
CA GLY A 32 5.02 -13.50 -7.77
C GLY A 32 4.63 -14.61 -8.73
N GLY A 33 4.97 -15.85 -8.37
CA GLY A 33 4.93 -16.98 -9.29
C GLY A 33 4.86 -18.35 -8.61
N ASN A 34 4.27 -18.45 -7.42
CA ASN A 34 4.02 -19.72 -6.73
C ASN A 34 2.50 -20.02 -6.65
N MET A 35 2.10 -21.18 -6.14
CA MET A 35 0.70 -21.66 -6.17
C MET A 35 -0.32 -20.70 -5.48
N ASP A 36 0.13 -19.82 -4.58
CA ASP A 36 -0.72 -18.76 -3.99
C ASP A 36 -1.17 -17.69 -5.01
N PHE A 37 -0.53 -17.63 -6.19
CA PHE A 37 -0.99 -16.82 -7.33
C PHE A 37 -2.34 -17.26 -7.89
N LEU A 38 -2.72 -18.53 -7.73
CA LEU A 38 -4.04 -19.00 -8.13
C LEU A 38 -5.13 -18.24 -7.36
N ASN A 39 -4.88 -17.97 -6.08
CA ASN A 39 -5.76 -17.14 -5.26
C ASN A 39 -5.68 -15.64 -5.64
N MET A 40 -4.68 -15.21 -6.41
CA MET A 40 -4.57 -13.84 -6.93
C MET A 40 -5.24 -13.66 -8.30
N LEU A 41 -5.89 -14.70 -8.86
CA LEU A 41 -6.76 -14.57 -10.04
C LEU A 41 -8.21 -14.22 -9.67
N GLU A 42 -8.55 -14.32 -8.38
CA GLU A 42 -9.86 -13.97 -7.86
C GLU A 42 -10.03 -12.43 -7.81
N ARG A 43 -10.73 -11.88 -8.80
CA ARG A 43 -10.91 -10.43 -8.99
C ARG A 43 -11.47 -9.73 -7.75
N THR A 44 -12.51 -10.26 -7.12
CA THR A 44 -13.12 -9.66 -5.92
C THR A 44 -12.12 -9.55 -4.77
N ARG A 45 -11.29 -10.58 -4.58
CA ARG A 45 -10.24 -10.60 -3.55
C ARG A 45 -9.11 -9.62 -3.85
N LEU A 46 -8.79 -9.42 -5.13
CA LEU A 46 -7.80 -8.43 -5.56
C LEU A 46 -8.26 -7.01 -5.23
N GLU A 47 -9.51 -6.67 -5.50
CA GLU A 47 -10.05 -5.33 -5.19
C GLU A 47 -10.02 -5.06 -3.69
N SER A 48 -10.53 -5.98 -2.86
CA SER A 48 -10.48 -5.82 -1.40
C SER A 48 -9.04 -5.70 -0.89
N LYS A 49 -8.11 -6.50 -1.43
CA LYS A 49 -6.69 -6.40 -1.05
C LYS A 49 -6.05 -5.09 -1.49
N LYS A 50 -6.44 -4.54 -2.65
CA LYS A 50 -5.97 -3.23 -3.12
C LYS A 50 -6.37 -2.16 -2.11
N VAL A 51 -7.67 -2.09 -1.79
CA VAL A 51 -8.22 -1.14 -0.80
C VAL A 51 -7.52 -1.26 0.55
N SER A 52 -7.42 -2.47 1.10
CA SER A 52 -6.75 -2.68 2.40
C SER A 52 -5.28 -2.27 2.39
N LYS A 53 -4.57 -2.45 1.27
CA LYS A 53 -3.15 -2.06 1.14
C LYS A 53 -2.99 -0.55 1.01
N THR A 54 -3.86 0.11 0.24
CA THR A 54 -3.87 1.58 0.12
C THR A 54 -4.15 2.20 1.48
N GLN A 55 -5.21 1.78 2.16
CA GLN A 55 -5.60 2.30 3.47
C GLN A 55 -4.54 2.04 4.55
N ALA A 56 -3.84 0.89 4.50
CA ALA A 56 -2.76 0.60 5.44
C ALA A 56 -1.63 1.64 5.37
N VAL A 57 -1.42 2.28 4.22
CA VAL A 57 -0.46 3.38 4.06
C VAL A 57 -1.14 4.71 4.33
N THR A 58 -2.23 5.05 3.64
CA THR A 58 -2.83 6.39 3.69
C THR A 58 -3.44 6.78 5.03
N SER A 59 -3.79 5.81 5.88
CA SER A 59 -4.31 6.06 7.23
C SER A 59 -3.27 6.64 8.20
N ASN A 60 -1.97 6.60 7.86
CA ASN A 60 -0.91 7.13 8.72
C ASN A 60 -0.31 8.45 8.25
N LEU A 61 -0.83 9.01 7.16
CA LEU A 61 -0.40 10.27 6.57
C LEU A 61 -1.40 11.37 6.93
N SER A 62 -0.94 12.62 6.95
CA SER A 62 -1.75 13.82 7.12
C SER A 62 -1.79 14.71 5.87
N GLY A 63 -0.93 14.45 4.88
CA GLY A 63 -0.88 15.18 3.60
C GLY A 63 -1.96 14.83 2.56
N SER A 64 -1.69 15.15 1.29
CA SER A 64 -2.60 14.97 0.14
C SER A 64 -3.10 13.53 -0.08
N LEU A 65 -2.38 12.55 0.47
CA LEU A 65 -2.71 11.13 0.39
C LEU A 65 -3.52 10.63 1.59
N ALA A 66 -3.75 11.45 2.62
CA ALA A 66 -4.44 11.04 3.83
C ALA A 66 -5.85 10.50 3.52
N GLY A 67 -6.15 9.29 4.02
CA GLY A 67 -7.47 8.67 3.87
C GLY A 67 -7.82 8.20 2.45
N LYS A 68 -6.92 8.27 1.47
CA LYS A 68 -7.17 7.71 0.14
C LYS A 68 -7.46 6.20 0.21
N ILE A 69 -8.49 5.78 -0.53
CA ILE A 69 -8.96 4.39 -0.56
C ILE A 69 -8.47 3.70 -1.85
N GLU A 70 -8.39 4.45 -2.94
CA GLU A 70 -7.91 4.03 -4.25
C GLU A 70 -7.12 5.19 -4.90
N ASP A 71 -6.48 4.92 -6.05
CA ASP A 71 -5.71 5.92 -6.80
C ASP A 71 -6.55 7.14 -7.20
#